data_AF-A0AAV6HBT1-F1
#
_entry.id   AF-A0AAV6HBT1-F1
#
_cell.length_a   1.000
_cell.length_b   1.000
_cell.length_c   1.000
_cell.angle_alpha   90.00
_cell.angle_beta   90.00
_cell.angle_gamma   90.00
#
_symmetry.space_group_name_H-M   'P 1'
#
loop_
_entity.id
_entity.type
_entity.pdbx_description
1 polymer ?
#
loop_
_entity_poly.entity_id
_entity_poly.type
_entity_poly.pdbx_seq_one_letter_code
_entity_poly.pdbx_strand_id
1 'polypeptide(L)'
;MAVRKAAKVAALGGGTAVALYAFSELREQKQKQTRVQAAEQVKMTFQDVLPSRADQLSALRHTDEFDVLVVGGGATGSGCALDAVTRNLKTALVERDDFSSGTSSRSTKLIHGGVRYLQKAIMKLDYEQYMMVKEALHERSNLLEVAPHLSAPLPIMLPVYKWWQFPYYWLGIKMYDLVAGAQCLKTSYVLSKARALELFPMLKKDKLVGAIVYYDGQHNDARMNLAIALTAARYGAAIANYTEVVHLLKRAEPDSDCAGSWAAGADHR
;
A
#
# COMPACT_ATOMS: atom_id res chain seq x y z
N MET A 1 7.86 15.74 27.18
CA MET A 1 8.87 15.83 28.27
C MET A 1 10.32 15.66 27.79
N ALA A 2 10.60 14.92 26.69
CA ALA A 2 11.97 14.68 26.19
C ALA A 2 12.73 15.95 25.73
N VAL A 3 12.04 16.89 25.08
CA VAL A 3 12.66 18.12 24.52
C VAL A 3 13.28 19.03 25.59
N ARG A 4 12.67 19.09 26.78
CA ARG A 4 13.20 19.90 27.90
C ARG A 4 14.41 19.26 28.60
N LYS A 5 14.59 17.94 28.50
CA LYS A 5 15.75 17.22 29.07
C LYS A 5 16.96 17.23 28.13
N ALA A 6 16.75 17.14 26.81
CA ALA A 6 17.82 17.23 25.82
C ALA A 6 18.55 18.59 25.85
N ALA A 7 17.81 19.69 26.10
CA ALA A 7 18.39 21.03 26.24
C ALA A 7 19.33 21.17 27.46
N LYS A 8 19.10 20.41 28.54
CA LYS A 8 19.98 20.41 29.72
C LYS A 8 21.30 19.69 29.49
N VAL A 9 21.33 18.67 28.61
CA VAL A 9 22.55 17.92 28.27
C VAL A 9 23.43 18.69 27.28
N ALA A 10 22.82 19.49 26.39
CA ALA A 10 23.53 20.36 25.46
C ALA A 10 24.38 21.46 26.15
N ALA A 11 24.05 21.82 27.39
CA ALA A 11 24.78 22.84 28.14
C ALA A 11 26.12 22.36 28.73
N LEU A 12 26.41 21.05 28.73
CA LEU A 12 27.56 20.47 29.46
C LEU A 12 28.48 19.56 28.61
N GLY A 13 28.14 19.26 27.36
CA GLY A 13 28.99 18.41 26.52
C GLY A 13 28.75 18.67 25.03
N GLY A 14 29.84 18.85 24.29
CA GLY A 14 29.84 19.16 22.85
C GLY A 14 28.98 18.20 22.01
N GLY A 15 28.67 18.61 20.78
CA GLY A 15 27.66 17.99 19.91
C GLY A 15 27.70 16.46 19.76
N THR A 16 28.85 15.82 20.02
CA THR A 16 29.00 14.36 20.13
C THR A 16 28.20 13.73 21.27
N ALA A 17 28.14 14.35 22.45
CA ALA A 17 27.36 13.84 23.59
C ALA A 17 25.85 13.92 23.33
N VAL A 18 25.40 15.00 22.68
CA VAL A 18 24.00 15.17 22.25
C VAL A 18 23.65 14.17 21.16
N ALA A 19 24.54 13.94 20.19
CA ALA A 19 24.34 12.94 19.15
C ALA A 19 24.28 11.51 19.71
N LEU A 20 25.17 11.16 20.65
CA LEU A 20 25.17 9.85 21.30
C LEU A 20 23.93 9.64 22.17
N TYR A 21 23.49 10.67 22.90
CA TYR A 21 22.28 10.62 23.71
C TYR A 21 21.02 10.51 22.84
N ALA A 22 20.93 11.30 21.76
CA ALA A 22 19.84 11.21 20.79
C ALA A 22 19.83 9.84 20.09
N PHE A 23 20.99 9.29 19.75
CA PHE A 23 21.12 7.95 19.15
C PHE A 23 20.72 6.85 20.15
N SER A 24 21.06 7.01 21.44
CA SER A 24 20.64 6.12 22.53
C SER A 24 19.13 6.14 22.74
N GLU A 25 18.51 7.32 22.81
CA GLU A 25 17.06 7.49 22.93
C GLU A 25 16.32 6.95 21.71
N LEU A 26 16.83 7.19 20.50
CA LEU A 26 16.28 6.61 19.26
C LEU A 26 16.39 5.08 19.27
N ARG A 27 17.50 4.53 19.77
CA ARG A 27 17.71 3.08 19.90
C ARG A 27 16.76 2.48 20.94
N GLU A 28 16.55 3.14 22.07
CA GLU A 28 15.56 2.76 23.09
C GLU A 28 14.13 2.88 22.59
N GLN A 29 13.78 3.93 21.83
CA GLN A 29 12.47 4.05 21.18
C GLN A 29 12.25 2.95 20.14
N LYS A 30 13.27 2.61 19.35
CA LYS A 30 13.23 1.49 18.40
C LYS A 30 13.15 0.14 19.10
N GLN A 31 13.65 0.02 20.34
CA GLN A 31 13.48 -1.15 21.21
C GLN A 31 12.11 -1.19 21.91
N LYS A 32 11.50 -0.03 22.17
CA LYS A 32 10.15 0.10 22.76
C LYS A 32 9.01 -0.04 21.75
N GLN A 33 9.30 -0.01 20.45
CA GLN A 33 8.42 -0.66 19.48
C GLN A 33 8.37 -2.14 19.83
N THR A 34 7.24 -2.56 20.39
CA THR A 34 6.96 -3.91 20.84
C THR A 34 7.54 -4.90 19.84
N ARG A 35 8.62 -5.59 20.24
CA ARG A 35 9.09 -6.77 19.51
C ARG A 35 7.98 -7.80 19.68
N VAL A 36 7.03 -7.78 18.75
CA VAL A 36 6.07 -8.87 18.59
C VAL A 36 6.94 -10.07 18.26
N GLN A 37 7.09 -10.97 19.23
CA GLN A 37 7.62 -12.29 18.92
C GLN A 37 6.63 -12.87 17.90
N ALA A 38 7.14 -13.21 16.71
CA ALA A 38 6.32 -13.88 15.72
C ALA A 38 5.71 -15.10 16.43
N ALA A 39 4.38 -15.17 16.42
CA ALA A 39 3.70 -16.38 16.82
C ALA A 39 4.32 -17.55 16.05
N GLU A 40 4.35 -18.73 16.67
CA GLU A 40 4.83 -19.97 16.06
C GLU A 40 4.29 -20.07 14.62
N GLN A 41 5.15 -20.43 13.67
CA GLN A 41 4.77 -20.47 12.26
C GLN A 41 3.55 -21.38 12.08
N VAL A 42 2.37 -20.78 11.95
CA VAL A 42 1.15 -21.53 11.67
C VAL A 42 1.31 -22.11 10.28
N LYS A 43 1.27 -23.44 10.19
CA LYS A 43 1.36 -24.16 8.92
C LYS A 43 0.05 -23.95 8.15
N MET A 44 -0.01 -22.85 7.40
CA MET A 44 -1.17 -22.54 6.57
C MET A 44 -1.24 -23.50 5.39
N THR A 45 -2.43 -24.01 5.10
CA THR A 45 -2.65 -24.86 3.93
C THR A 45 -2.80 -23.96 2.71
N PHE A 46 -1.80 -23.97 1.84
CA PHE A 46 -1.89 -23.32 0.54
C PHE A 46 -2.36 -24.35 -0.48
N GLN A 47 -3.53 -24.12 -1.07
CA GLN A 47 -4.11 -25.04 -2.04
C GLN A 47 -3.48 -24.84 -3.42
N ASP A 48 -3.02 -25.93 -4.03
CA ASP A 48 -2.41 -25.88 -5.37
C ASP A 48 -3.44 -25.59 -6.47
N VAL A 49 -4.64 -26.12 -6.31
CA VAL A 49 -5.76 -25.91 -7.23
C VAL A 49 -6.62 -24.76 -6.72
N LEU A 50 -6.99 -23.85 -7.62
CA LEU A 50 -7.92 -22.78 -7.30
C LEU A 50 -9.33 -23.37 -7.07
N PRO A 51 -9.97 -23.11 -5.92
CA PRO A 51 -11.34 -23.55 -5.68
C PRO A 51 -12.30 -22.92 -6.69
N SER A 52 -13.29 -23.69 -7.14
CA SER A 52 -14.32 -23.15 -8.01
C SER A 52 -15.21 -22.17 -7.25
N ARG A 53 -15.91 -21.29 -7.97
CA ARG A 53 -16.90 -20.40 -7.34
C ARG A 53 -18.00 -21.18 -6.61
N ALA A 54 -18.37 -22.37 -7.09
CA ALA A 54 -19.35 -23.22 -6.43
C ALA A 54 -18.84 -23.70 -5.06
N ASP A 55 -17.57 -24.11 -4.99
CA ASP A 55 -16.92 -24.52 -3.74
C ASP A 55 -16.86 -23.35 -2.75
N GLN A 56 -16.52 -22.16 -3.25
CA GLN A 56 -16.47 -20.93 -2.45
C GLN A 56 -17.84 -20.56 -1.87
N LEU A 57 -18.91 -20.64 -2.69
CA LEU A 57 -20.28 -20.43 -2.21
C LEU A 57 -20.71 -21.49 -1.19
N SER A 58 -20.27 -22.74 -1.38
CA SER A 58 -20.51 -23.82 -0.42
C SER A 58 -19.83 -23.51 0.91
N ALA A 59 -18.57 -23.07 0.88
CA ALA A 59 -17.82 -22.68 2.07
C ALA A 59 -18.50 -21.51 2.81
N LEU A 60 -18.99 -20.49 2.07
CA LEU A 60 -19.75 -19.37 2.64
C LEU A 60 -21.06 -19.81 3.33
N ARG A 61 -21.71 -20.86 2.83
CA ARG A 61 -23.00 -21.35 3.37
C ARG A 61 -22.85 -22.35 4.51
N HIS A 62 -21.76 -23.11 4.52
CA HIS A 62 -21.60 -24.27 5.42
C HIS A 62 -20.56 -24.03 6.51
N THR A 63 -19.87 -22.88 6.49
CA THR A 63 -19.07 -22.43 7.62
C THR A 63 -20.01 -21.73 8.61
N ASP A 64 -20.12 -22.27 9.82
CA ASP A 64 -21.05 -21.74 10.84
C ASP A 64 -20.75 -20.29 11.22
N GLU A 65 -19.47 -19.93 11.35
CA GLU A 65 -19.03 -18.60 11.78
C GLU A 65 -17.65 -18.22 11.21
N PHE A 66 -17.59 -17.02 10.64
CA PHE A 66 -16.37 -16.37 10.18
C PHE A 66 -15.91 -15.33 11.22
N ASP A 67 -14.61 -15.24 11.42
CA ASP A 67 -14.00 -14.23 12.30
C ASP A 67 -14.01 -12.85 11.63
N VAL A 68 -13.87 -12.82 10.29
CA VAL A 68 -13.84 -11.58 9.49
C VAL A 68 -14.70 -11.73 8.25
N LEU A 69 -15.62 -10.80 8.06
CA LEU A 69 -16.36 -10.60 6.81
C LEU A 69 -15.86 -9.33 6.12
N VAL A 70 -15.27 -9.48 4.94
CA VAL A 70 -14.85 -8.37 4.08
C VAL A 70 -15.93 -8.11 3.03
N VAL A 71 -16.41 -6.86 2.97
CA VAL A 71 -17.41 -6.42 2.00
C VAL A 71 -16.72 -5.57 0.92
N GLY A 72 -16.69 -6.08 -0.31
CA GLY A 72 -16.05 -5.47 -1.46
C GLY A 72 -14.74 -6.16 -1.85
N GLY A 73 -14.63 -6.58 -3.10
CA GLY A 73 -13.49 -7.27 -3.72
C GLY A 73 -12.60 -6.37 -4.57
N GLY A 74 -12.45 -5.10 -4.17
CA GLY A 74 -11.43 -4.19 -4.69
C GLY A 74 -10.07 -4.36 -3.99
N ALA A 75 -9.07 -3.55 -4.38
CA ALA A 75 -7.68 -3.67 -3.90
C ALA A 75 -7.58 -3.72 -2.37
N THR A 76 -8.33 -2.86 -1.67
CA THR A 76 -8.38 -2.83 -0.21
C THR A 76 -8.97 -4.11 0.36
N GLY A 77 -10.15 -4.53 -0.12
CA GLY A 77 -10.83 -5.70 0.42
C GLY A 77 -10.09 -7.01 0.15
N SER A 78 -9.58 -7.20 -1.06
CA SER A 78 -8.74 -8.36 -1.40
C SER A 78 -7.48 -8.41 -0.53
N GLY A 79 -6.83 -7.26 -0.32
CA GLY A 79 -5.66 -7.15 0.57
C GLY A 79 -6.00 -7.49 2.01
N CYS A 80 -7.10 -6.95 2.55
CA CYS A 80 -7.58 -7.27 3.89
C CYS A 80 -7.92 -8.76 4.03
N ALA A 81 -8.55 -9.38 3.03
CA ALA A 81 -8.88 -10.80 3.08
C ALA A 81 -7.62 -11.67 3.05
N LEU A 82 -6.64 -11.34 2.22
CA LEU A 82 -5.35 -12.03 2.20
C LEU A 82 -4.60 -11.87 3.53
N ASP A 83 -4.55 -10.68 4.09
CA ASP A 83 -3.89 -10.42 5.39
C ASP A 83 -4.62 -11.15 6.54
N ALA A 84 -5.95 -11.11 6.57
CA ALA A 84 -6.73 -11.81 7.60
C ALA A 84 -6.56 -13.34 7.53
N VAL A 85 -6.69 -13.93 6.34
CA VAL A 85 -6.57 -15.39 6.20
C VAL A 85 -5.16 -15.87 6.49
N THR A 86 -4.12 -15.13 6.10
CA THR A 86 -2.71 -15.49 6.38
C THR A 86 -2.33 -15.35 7.85
N ARG A 87 -3.17 -14.68 8.65
CA ARG A 87 -3.12 -14.64 10.12
C ARG A 87 -3.99 -15.70 10.79
N ASN A 88 -4.45 -16.69 10.02
CA ASN A 88 -5.27 -17.81 10.49
C ASN A 88 -6.66 -17.40 11.00
N LEU A 89 -7.24 -16.33 10.45
CA LEU A 89 -8.63 -15.96 10.70
C LEU A 89 -9.56 -16.61 9.67
N LYS A 90 -10.69 -17.16 10.12
CA LYS A 90 -11.77 -17.63 9.24
C LYS A 90 -12.35 -16.43 8.50
N THR A 91 -11.94 -16.27 7.25
CA THR A 91 -12.20 -15.05 6.48
C THR A 91 -13.18 -15.32 5.35
N ALA A 92 -14.21 -14.49 5.27
CA ALA A 92 -15.13 -14.40 4.15
C ALA A 92 -14.93 -13.09 3.38
N LEU A 93 -15.00 -13.11 2.05
CA LEU A 93 -15.05 -11.92 1.21
C LEU A 93 -16.19 -12.03 0.21
N VAL A 94 -17.03 -11.00 0.13
CA VAL A 94 -18.13 -10.92 -0.83
C VAL A 94 -18.06 -9.64 -1.65
N GLU A 95 -18.25 -9.78 -2.96
CA GLU A 95 -18.26 -8.67 -3.93
C GLU A 95 -19.55 -8.73 -4.74
N ARG A 96 -20.26 -7.59 -4.86
CA ARG A 96 -21.53 -7.49 -5.56
C ARG A 96 -21.37 -7.73 -7.06
N ASP A 97 -20.35 -7.14 -7.66
CA ASP A 97 -20.06 -7.21 -9.10
C ASP A 97 -18.94 -8.23 -9.34
N ASP A 98 -18.01 -7.95 -10.26
CA ASP A 98 -16.79 -8.76 -10.42
C ASP A 98 -15.63 -8.23 -9.56
N PHE A 99 -14.63 -9.06 -9.29
CA PHE A 99 -13.42 -8.64 -8.59
C PHE A 99 -12.73 -7.48 -9.32
N SER A 100 -12.31 -6.46 -8.58
CA SER A 100 -11.73 -5.22 -9.13
C SER A 100 -12.64 -4.38 -10.03
N SER A 101 -13.94 -4.68 -10.13
CA SER A 101 -14.87 -3.98 -11.02
C SER A 101 -15.08 -2.49 -10.68
N GLY A 102 -14.71 -2.04 -9.48
CA GLY A 102 -14.77 -0.65 -9.00
C GLY A 102 -13.53 0.19 -9.37
N THR A 103 -13.10 1.07 -8.47
CA THR A 103 -11.95 1.99 -8.69
C THR A 103 -10.64 1.24 -8.97
N SER A 104 -10.50 0.03 -8.43
CA SER A 104 -9.28 -0.80 -8.53
C SER A 104 -8.94 -1.32 -9.93
N SER A 105 -9.78 -1.07 -10.94
CA SER A 105 -9.49 -1.29 -12.37
C SER A 105 -9.40 0.00 -13.20
N ARG A 106 -9.69 1.16 -12.59
CA ARG A 106 -9.81 2.47 -13.25
C ARG A 106 -8.72 3.46 -12.80
N SER A 107 -7.56 2.95 -12.41
CA SER A 107 -6.42 3.79 -12.04
C SER A 107 -5.60 4.21 -13.27
N THR A 108 -4.62 5.08 -13.05
CA THR A 108 -3.57 5.41 -14.03
C THR A 108 -2.62 4.25 -14.31
N LYS A 109 -2.75 3.12 -13.58
CA LYS A 109 -1.91 1.92 -13.70
C LYS A 109 -0.44 2.19 -13.36
N LEU A 110 -0.20 3.15 -12.48
CA LEU A 110 1.11 3.51 -11.98
C LEU A 110 1.20 3.25 -10.48
N ILE A 111 2.31 2.65 -10.05
CA ILE A 111 2.71 2.58 -8.66
C ILE A 111 3.71 3.72 -8.42
N HIS A 112 3.18 4.93 -8.21
CA HIS A 112 3.97 6.16 -8.13
C HIS A 112 4.49 6.39 -6.71
N GLY A 113 5.81 6.54 -6.54
CA GLY A 113 6.39 6.85 -5.23
C GLY A 113 6.24 8.32 -4.77
N GLY A 114 5.58 9.18 -5.54
CA GLY A 114 5.15 10.49 -5.04
C GLY A 114 6.14 11.65 -5.21
N VAL A 115 6.78 11.81 -6.38
CA VAL A 115 7.74 12.91 -6.65
C VAL A 115 7.15 14.29 -6.31
N ARG A 116 5.88 14.53 -6.65
CA ARG A 116 5.19 15.79 -6.34
C ARG A 116 4.95 15.98 -4.83
N TYR A 117 4.71 14.89 -4.11
CA TYR A 117 4.54 14.92 -2.66
C TYR A 117 5.87 15.16 -1.96
N LEU A 118 6.97 14.59 -2.47
CA LEU A 118 8.31 14.86 -1.95
C LEU A 118 8.66 16.34 -2.05
N GLN A 119 8.35 16.97 -3.19
CA GLN A 119 8.54 18.42 -3.35
C GLN A 119 7.78 19.20 -2.27
N LYS A 120 6.49 18.89 -2.05
CA LYS A 120 5.69 19.54 -1.02
C LYS A 120 6.25 19.29 0.39
N ALA A 121 6.67 18.07 0.68
CA ALA A 121 7.24 17.68 1.97
C ALA A 121 8.50 18.50 2.28
N ILE A 122 9.40 18.66 1.31
CA ILE A 122 10.61 19.47 1.47
C ILE A 122 10.26 20.95 1.61
N MET A 123 9.39 21.49 0.75
CA MET A 123 9.06 22.92 0.76
C MET A 123 8.28 23.35 2.00
N LYS A 124 7.47 22.46 2.59
CA LYS A 124 6.64 22.74 3.77
C LYS A 124 7.19 22.15 5.06
N LEU A 125 8.34 21.47 5.01
CA LEU A 125 8.91 20.72 6.13
C LEU A 125 7.89 19.76 6.78
N ASP A 126 7.12 19.09 5.93
CA ASP A 126 6.03 18.20 6.33
C ASP A 126 6.56 16.77 6.45
N TYR A 127 6.71 16.31 7.70
CA TYR A 127 7.24 15.00 8.03
C TYR A 127 6.30 13.86 7.64
N GLU A 128 4.99 14.06 7.75
CA GLU A 128 4.00 13.02 7.43
C GLU A 128 4.00 12.73 5.92
N GLN A 129 4.03 13.79 5.10
CA GLN A 129 4.18 13.66 3.65
C GLN A 129 5.49 12.96 3.26
N TYR A 130 6.57 13.26 3.98
CA TYR A 130 7.85 12.58 3.74
C TYR A 130 7.78 11.08 4.08
N MET A 131 7.13 10.71 5.18
CA MET A 131 6.94 9.29 5.55
C MET A 131 6.06 8.55 4.53
N MET A 132 4.97 9.18 4.07
CA MET A 132 4.12 8.63 3.02
C MET A 132 4.90 8.36 1.72
N VAL A 133 5.80 9.26 1.32
CA VAL A 133 6.67 9.04 0.16
C VAL A 133 7.58 7.83 0.35
N LYS A 134 8.17 7.66 1.54
CA LYS A 134 9.03 6.51 1.84
C LYS A 134 8.26 5.20 1.86
N GLU A 135 7.06 5.19 2.43
CA GLU A 135 6.18 4.02 2.41
C GLU A 135 5.77 3.65 0.98
N ALA A 136 5.34 4.63 0.18
CA ALA A 136 5.00 4.40 -1.23
C ALA A 136 6.18 3.84 -2.04
N LEU A 137 7.40 4.34 -1.80
CA LEU A 137 8.63 3.83 -2.43
C LEU A 137 8.95 2.39 -2.00
N HIS A 138 8.74 2.07 -0.72
CA HIS A 138 8.93 0.73 -0.19
C HIS A 138 7.92 -0.26 -0.77
N GLU A 139 6.63 0.07 -0.73
CA GLU A 139 5.57 -0.76 -1.29
C GLU A 139 5.71 -0.94 -2.81
N ARG A 140 6.16 0.10 -3.52
CA ARG A 140 6.49 -0.03 -4.94
C ARG A 140 7.55 -1.11 -5.17
N SER A 141 8.64 -1.08 -4.41
CA SER A 141 9.69 -2.10 -4.53
C SER A 141 9.14 -3.49 -4.24
N ASN A 142 8.35 -3.63 -3.18
CA ASN A 142 7.71 -4.88 -2.77
C ASN A 142 6.79 -5.44 -3.87
N LEU A 143 5.92 -4.61 -4.46
CA LEU A 143 5.02 -5.04 -5.53
C LEU A 143 5.76 -5.48 -6.81
N LEU A 144 6.92 -4.90 -7.10
CA LEU A 144 7.77 -5.31 -8.22
C LEU A 144 8.49 -6.63 -7.96
N GLU A 145 8.80 -6.94 -6.71
CA GLU A 145 9.44 -8.18 -6.30
C GLU A 145 8.46 -9.35 -6.21
N VAL A 146 7.28 -9.12 -5.61
CA VAL A 146 6.28 -10.18 -5.35
C VAL A 146 5.51 -10.57 -6.62
N ALA A 147 5.26 -9.63 -7.53
CA ALA A 147 4.47 -9.88 -8.73
C ALA A 147 5.10 -9.30 -10.01
N PRO A 148 6.33 -9.71 -10.38
CA PRO A 148 7.06 -9.17 -11.54
C PRO A 148 6.38 -9.45 -12.90
N HIS A 149 5.41 -10.37 -12.92
CA HIS A 149 4.58 -10.66 -14.08
C HIS A 149 3.40 -9.68 -14.26
N LEU A 150 3.11 -8.86 -13.23
CA LEU A 150 2.02 -7.86 -13.23
C LEU A 150 2.52 -6.43 -13.03
N SER A 151 3.78 -6.25 -12.65
CA SER A 151 4.39 -4.95 -12.39
C SER A 151 5.79 -4.85 -13.02
N ALA A 152 6.17 -3.65 -13.43
CA ALA A 152 7.45 -3.41 -14.07
C ALA A 152 7.94 -1.96 -13.87
N PRO A 153 9.26 -1.71 -13.94
CA PRO A 153 9.80 -0.36 -14.00
C PRO A 153 9.38 0.34 -15.30
N LEU A 154 8.84 1.55 -15.19
CA LEU A 154 8.44 2.41 -16.29
C LEU A 154 9.32 3.67 -16.35
N PRO A 155 10.07 3.90 -17.43
CA PRO A 155 10.74 5.17 -17.65
C PRO A 155 9.72 6.26 -18.00
N ILE A 156 9.74 7.35 -17.25
CA ILE A 156 8.90 8.53 -17.47
C ILE A 156 9.80 9.68 -17.90
N MET A 157 9.55 10.19 -19.11
CA MET A 157 10.29 11.31 -19.69
C MET A 157 9.54 12.63 -19.44
N LEU A 158 10.21 13.59 -18.81
CA LEU A 158 9.74 14.95 -18.55
C LEU A 158 10.41 15.94 -19.52
N PRO A 159 9.71 16.42 -20.57
CA PRO A 159 10.26 17.43 -21.48
C PRO A 159 10.33 18.81 -20.81
N VAL A 160 11.43 19.53 -21.03
CA VAL A 160 11.69 20.85 -20.41
C VAL A 160 11.81 21.93 -21.48
N TYR A 161 11.04 23.01 -21.32
CA TYR A 161 10.89 24.08 -22.32
C TYR A 161 11.48 25.44 -21.89
N LYS A 162 11.94 25.56 -20.64
CA LYS A 162 12.60 26.77 -20.14
C LYS A 162 13.94 26.38 -19.54
N TRP A 163 14.99 27.11 -19.89
CA TRP A 163 16.36 26.81 -19.44
C TRP A 163 16.49 26.76 -17.91
N TRP A 164 15.83 27.68 -17.18
CA TRP A 164 15.88 27.70 -15.71
C TRP A 164 15.11 26.54 -15.04
N GLN A 165 14.11 25.96 -15.72
CA GLN A 165 13.37 24.81 -15.19
C GLN A 165 14.20 23.53 -15.22
N PHE A 166 15.19 23.47 -16.11
CA PHE A 166 16.04 22.31 -16.27
C PHE A 166 16.83 21.96 -14.99
N PRO A 167 17.65 22.87 -14.41
CA PRO A 167 18.35 22.57 -13.15
C PRO A 167 17.38 22.34 -11.99
N TYR A 168 16.24 23.02 -11.97
CA TYR A 168 15.21 22.85 -10.94
C TYR A 168 14.63 21.43 -10.93
N TYR A 169 14.15 20.93 -12.08
CA TYR A 169 13.61 19.58 -12.18
C TYR A 169 14.70 18.53 -12.00
N TRP A 170 15.90 18.77 -12.52
CA TRP A 170 17.02 17.84 -12.34
C TRP A 170 17.35 17.63 -10.86
N LEU A 171 17.45 18.73 -10.09
CA LEU A 171 17.68 18.65 -8.66
C LEU A 171 16.54 17.94 -7.94
N GLY A 172 15.29 18.25 -8.26
CA GLY A 172 14.12 17.60 -7.65
C GLY A 172 14.08 16.09 -7.90
N ILE A 173 14.36 15.65 -9.13
CA ILE A 173 14.42 14.23 -9.48
C ILE A 173 15.62 13.54 -8.83
N LYS A 174 16.79 14.20 -8.74
CA LYS A 174 17.94 13.62 -8.04
C LYS A 174 17.72 13.50 -6.53
N MET A 175 17.02 14.46 -5.92
CA MET A 175 16.56 14.34 -4.54
C MET A 175 15.61 13.17 -4.37
N TYR A 176 14.73 12.92 -5.34
CA TYR A 176 13.85 11.75 -5.33
C TYR A 176 14.65 10.44 -5.43
N ASP A 177 15.63 10.33 -6.33
CA ASP A 177 16.53 9.17 -6.41
C ASP A 177 17.26 8.92 -5.08
N LEU A 178 17.71 10.00 -4.42
CA LEU A 178 18.42 9.91 -3.13
C LEU A 178 17.49 9.43 -2.01
N VAL A 179 16.25 9.94 -1.94
CA VAL A 179 15.25 9.51 -0.97
C VAL A 179 14.82 8.07 -1.23
N ALA A 180 14.74 7.67 -2.50
CA ALA A 180 14.46 6.30 -2.89
C ALA A 180 15.59 5.33 -2.51
N GLY A 181 16.85 5.79 -2.39
CA GLY A 181 17.95 4.97 -1.87
C GLY A 181 18.03 3.59 -2.51
N ALA A 182 17.92 2.54 -1.70
CA ALA A 182 17.96 1.14 -2.15
C ALA A 182 16.69 0.71 -2.93
N GLN A 183 15.57 1.40 -2.75
CA GLN A 183 14.30 1.20 -3.46
C GLN A 183 14.25 1.94 -4.81
N CYS A 184 15.36 2.54 -5.24
CA CYS A 184 15.48 3.18 -6.54
C CYS A 184 15.57 2.12 -7.64
N LEU A 185 14.60 2.11 -8.56
CA LEU A 185 14.56 1.13 -9.65
C LEU A 185 15.74 1.30 -10.61
N LYS A 186 15.93 2.53 -11.10
CA LYS A 186 17.04 2.95 -11.95
C LYS A 186 17.27 4.44 -11.75
N THR A 187 18.53 4.85 -11.74
CA THR A 187 18.90 6.26 -11.55
C THR A 187 18.38 7.13 -12.70
N SER A 188 17.91 8.32 -12.37
CA SER A 188 17.49 9.30 -13.37
C SER A 188 18.64 9.80 -14.24
N TYR A 189 18.33 10.17 -15.49
CA TYR A 189 19.30 10.67 -16.45
C TYR A 189 18.70 11.77 -17.33
N VAL A 190 19.56 12.51 -18.00
CA VAL A 190 19.21 13.59 -18.91
C VAL A 190 19.24 13.09 -20.35
N LEU A 191 18.29 13.58 -21.16
CA LEU A 191 18.30 13.46 -22.60
C LEU A 191 18.47 14.83 -23.25
N SER A 192 19.33 14.89 -24.26
CA SER A 192 19.45 16.06 -25.12
C SER A 192 18.16 16.27 -25.93
N LYS A 193 17.94 17.49 -26.42
CA LYS A 193 16.82 17.81 -27.33
C LYS A 193 16.74 16.83 -28.50
N ALA A 194 17.88 16.54 -29.14
CA ALA A 194 17.95 15.64 -30.28
C ALA A 194 17.46 14.22 -29.91
N ARG A 195 17.96 13.67 -28.80
CA ARG A 195 17.58 12.33 -28.34
C ARG A 195 16.14 12.24 -27.88
N ALA A 196 15.62 13.29 -27.22
CA ALA A 196 14.22 13.36 -26.82
C ALA A 196 13.28 13.37 -28.03
N LEU A 197 13.64 14.09 -29.11
CA LEU A 197 12.87 14.12 -30.35
C LEU A 197 13.00 12.83 -31.17
N GLU A 198 14.11 12.10 -31.03
CA GLU A 198 14.26 10.77 -31.64
C GLU A 198 13.32 9.76 -30.99
N LEU A 199 13.22 9.74 -29.65
CA LEU A 199 12.31 8.85 -28.92
C LEU A 199 10.85 9.26 -29.07
N PHE A 200 10.55 10.56 -29.10
CA PHE A 200 9.19 11.10 -29.21
C PHE A 200 9.11 12.21 -30.26
N PRO A 201 8.99 11.85 -31.56
CA PRO A 201 9.00 12.82 -32.67
C PRO A 201 7.86 13.84 -32.65
N MET A 202 6.76 13.49 -31.98
CA MET A 202 5.56 14.34 -31.84
C MET A 202 5.69 15.41 -30.74
N LEU A 203 6.78 15.43 -29.97
CA LEU A 203 7.01 16.50 -28.99
C LEU A 203 7.12 17.87 -29.69
N LYS A 204 6.59 18.90 -29.02
CA LYS A 204 6.75 20.28 -29.48
C LYS A 204 8.25 20.62 -29.54
N LYS A 205 8.75 20.93 -30.73
CA LYS A 205 10.17 21.22 -31.00
C LYS A 205 10.59 22.63 -30.59
N ASP A 206 9.65 23.56 -30.67
CA ASP A 206 9.87 24.96 -30.30
C ASP A 206 10.16 25.08 -28.81
N LYS A 207 11.22 25.83 -28.47
CA LYS A 207 11.73 26.06 -27.09
C LYS A 207 12.10 24.82 -26.28
N LEU A 208 12.07 23.61 -26.86
CA LEU A 208 12.51 22.40 -26.18
C LEU A 208 14.01 22.50 -25.89
N VAL A 209 14.38 22.42 -24.61
CA VAL A 209 15.77 22.48 -24.12
C VAL A 209 16.34 21.06 -24.06
N GLY A 210 15.55 20.11 -23.56
CA GLY A 210 15.92 18.71 -23.38
C GLY A 210 14.84 17.97 -22.60
N ALA A 211 15.17 16.80 -22.07
CA ALA A 211 14.26 16.05 -21.21
C ALA A 211 15.01 15.39 -20.05
N ILE A 212 14.29 15.11 -18.97
CA ILE A 212 14.78 14.36 -17.82
C ILE A 212 13.98 13.06 -17.76
N VAL A 213 14.66 11.94 -17.64
CA VAL A 213 14.02 10.63 -17.48
C VAL A 213 14.23 10.15 -16.05
N TYR A 214 13.13 9.79 -15.40
CA TYR A 214 13.14 9.11 -14.10
C TYR A 214 12.31 7.84 -14.19
N TYR A 215 12.41 6.97 -13.18
CA TYR A 215 11.73 5.68 -13.19
C TYR A 215 10.68 5.58 -12.12
N ASP A 216 9.54 5.00 -12.51
CA ASP A 216 8.50 4.62 -11.60
C ASP A 216 7.98 3.20 -11.78
N GLY A 217 7.03 2.77 -10.96
CA GLY A 217 6.35 1.49 -11.14
C GLY A 217 5.15 1.62 -12.08
N GLN A 218 4.98 0.67 -12.99
CA GLN A 218 3.73 0.40 -13.68
C GLN A 218 3.19 -0.93 -13.20
N HIS A 219 1.86 -1.08 -13.17
CA HIS A 219 1.23 -2.37 -12.89
C HIS A 219 -0.09 -2.55 -13.63
N ASN A 220 -0.55 -3.79 -13.73
CA ASN A 220 -1.92 -4.09 -14.11
C ASN A 220 -2.80 -4.12 -12.85
N ASP A 221 -3.56 -3.05 -12.62
CA ASP A 221 -4.38 -2.85 -11.43
C ASP A 221 -5.44 -3.94 -11.24
N ALA A 222 -6.22 -4.24 -12.28
CA ALA A 222 -7.25 -5.27 -12.25
C ALA A 222 -6.67 -6.67 -11.97
N ARG A 223 -5.61 -7.05 -12.68
CA ARG A 223 -4.97 -8.37 -12.51
C ARG A 223 -4.23 -8.50 -11.18
N MET A 224 -3.62 -7.43 -10.69
CA MET A 224 -3.00 -7.42 -9.36
C MET A 224 -4.04 -7.70 -8.27
N ASN A 225 -5.17 -7.00 -8.31
CA ASN A 225 -6.25 -7.26 -7.36
C ASN A 225 -6.78 -8.69 -7.45
N LEU A 226 -7.01 -9.19 -8.67
CA LEU A 226 -7.45 -10.57 -8.88
C LEU A 226 -6.42 -11.57 -8.32
N ALA A 227 -5.13 -11.36 -8.56
CA ALA A 227 -4.07 -12.22 -8.03
C ALA A 227 -4.08 -12.24 -6.49
N ILE A 228 -4.30 -11.09 -5.84
CA ILE A 228 -4.44 -11.00 -4.38
C ILE A 228 -5.66 -11.79 -3.90
N ALA A 229 -6.83 -11.58 -4.52
CA ALA A 229 -8.06 -12.28 -4.16
C ALA A 229 -7.91 -13.80 -4.33
N LEU A 230 -7.41 -14.26 -5.48
CA LEU A 230 -7.19 -15.68 -5.73
C LEU A 230 -6.15 -16.27 -4.78
N THR A 231 -5.13 -15.51 -4.38
CA THR A 231 -4.17 -15.95 -3.37
C THR A 231 -4.86 -16.14 -2.02
N ALA A 232 -5.75 -15.23 -1.61
CA ALA A 232 -6.54 -15.39 -0.39
C ALA A 232 -7.41 -16.66 -0.44
N ALA A 233 -8.04 -16.94 -1.58
CA ALA A 233 -8.79 -18.18 -1.80
C ALA A 233 -7.92 -19.44 -1.62
N ARG A 234 -6.68 -19.43 -2.15
CA ARG A 234 -5.74 -20.54 -1.99
C ARG A 234 -5.30 -20.75 -0.55
N TYR A 235 -5.28 -19.70 0.27
CA TYR A 235 -5.04 -19.80 1.71
C TYR A 235 -6.29 -20.23 2.51
N GLY A 236 -7.42 -20.45 1.85
CA GLY A 236 -8.66 -20.95 2.46
C GLY A 236 -9.69 -19.88 2.79
N ALA A 237 -9.53 -18.63 2.32
CA ALA A 237 -10.57 -17.63 2.45
C ALA A 237 -11.77 -18.01 1.58
N ALA A 238 -12.98 -17.88 2.13
CA ALA A 238 -14.22 -18.10 1.42
C ALA A 238 -14.58 -16.84 0.63
N ILE A 239 -14.34 -16.80 -0.68
CA ILE A 239 -14.50 -15.57 -1.48
C ILE A 239 -15.48 -15.74 -2.65
N ALA A 240 -16.42 -14.80 -2.82
CA ALA A 240 -17.38 -14.84 -3.91
C ALA A 240 -17.66 -13.46 -4.52
N ASN A 241 -17.48 -13.36 -5.83
CA ASN A 241 -18.03 -12.28 -6.65
C ASN A 241 -19.50 -12.56 -7.02
N TYR A 242 -20.21 -11.56 -7.55
CA TYR A 242 -21.64 -11.60 -7.84
C TYR A 242 -22.50 -11.97 -6.61
N THR A 243 -22.12 -11.47 -5.44
CA THR A 243 -22.76 -11.72 -4.14
C THR A 243 -22.90 -10.40 -3.39
N GLU A 244 -24.11 -9.84 -3.40
CA GLU A 244 -24.41 -8.56 -2.77
C GLU A 244 -24.71 -8.71 -1.27
N VAL A 245 -24.13 -7.83 -0.45
CA VAL A 245 -24.56 -7.66 0.94
C VAL A 245 -25.75 -6.71 0.96
N VAL A 246 -26.91 -7.23 1.34
CA VAL A 246 -28.19 -6.49 1.37
C VAL A 246 -28.47 -5.84 2.74
N HIS A 247 -28.10 -6.51 3.83
CA HIS A 247 -28.23 -6.01 5.19
C HIS A 247 -27.26 -6.76 6.12
N LEU A 248 -26.93 -6.14 7.26
CA LEU A 248 -26.12 -6.76 8.30
C LEU A 248 -27.03 -7.21 9.46
N LEU A 249 -26.88 -8.46 9.88
CA LEU A 249 -27.57 -8.98 11.05
C LEU A 249 -26.74 -8.70 12.29
N LYS A 250 -27.24 -7.83 13.16
CA LYS A 250 -26.66 -7.62 14.49
C LYS A 250 -27.42 -8.50 15.47
N ARG A 251 -26.73 -9.46 16.10
CA ARG A 251 -27.29 -10.15 17.27
C ARG A 251 -27.46 -9.08 18.36
N ALA A 252 -28.68 -8.93 18.89
CA ALA A 252 -28.87 -8.14 20.10
C ALA A 252 -27.96 -8.74 21.19
N GLU A 253 -27.17 -7.91 21.86
CA GLU A 253 -26.56 -8.35 23.11
C GLU A 253 -27.71 -8.83 24.00
N PRO A 254 -27.62 -10.01 24.65
CA PRO A 254 -28.55 -10.31 25.73
C PRO A 254 -28.44 -9.14 26.70
N ASP A 255 -29.56 -8.48 26.97
CA ASP A 255 -29.67 -7.32 27.84
C ASP A 255 -28.68 -7.45 28.99
N SER A 256 -27.73 -6.51 29.07
CA SER A 256 -27.14 -6.22 30.36
C SER A 256 -28.31 -5.77 31.22
N ASP A 257 -28.69 -6.64 32.16
CA ASP A 257 -29.75 -6.44 33.15
C ASP A 257 -29.72 -5.00 33.70
N CYS A 258 -30.55 -4.16 33.08
CA CYS A 258 -31.08 -2.92 33.62
C CYS A 258 -32.53 -2.81 33.12
N ALA A 259 -33.37 -3.68 33.70
CA ALA A 259 -34.82 -3.57 33.86
C ALA A 259 -35.70 -3.48 32.60
N GLY A 260 -36.45 -4.57 32.35
CA GLY A 260 -37.72 -4.47 31.63
C GLY A 260 -38.08 -5.72 30.83
N SER A 261 -38.58 -6.74 31.52
CA SER A 261 -39.25 -7.91 30.95
C SER A 261 -40.17 -7.56 29.76
N TRP A 262 -40.03 -8.22 28.61
CA TRP A 262 -41.16 -8.71 27.79
C TRP A 262 -40.71 -9.89 26.93
N ALA A 263 -41.38 -11.04 27.12
CA ALA A 263 -41.29 -12.21 26.26
C ALA A 263 -42.44 -12.22 25.24
N ALA A 264 -42.15 -12.66 24.00
CA ALA A 264 -43.00 -13.38 23.03
C ALA A 264 -42.46 -13.07 21.61
N GLY A 265 -42.28 -13.99 20.67
CA GLY A 265 -42.61 -15.40 20.57
C GLY A 265 -42.05 -15.91 19.23
N ALA A 266 -41.94 -17.22 19.11
CA ALA A 266 -41.58 -17.88 17.86
C ALA A 266 -42.65 -17.59 16.78
N ASP A 267 -42.22 -17.31 15.55
CA ASP A 267 -43.03 -17.70 14.40
C ASP A 267 -42.13 -18.22 13.28
N HIS A 268 -42.46 -19.43 12.87
CA HIS A 268 -41.92 -20.10 11.71
C HIS A 268 -42.65 -19.55 10.47
N ARG A 269 -41.90 -19.04 9.50
CA ARG A 269 -42.28 -19.09 8.08
C ARG A 269 -41.08 -18.86 7.18
#